data_AF-A0A258AY24-F1
#
_entry.id   AF-A0A258AY24-F1
#
_cell.length_a   1.000
_cell.length_b   1.000
_cell.length_c   1.000
_cell.angle_alpha   90.00
_cell.angle_beta   90.00
_cell.angle_gamma   90.00
#
_symmetry.space_group_name_H-M   'P 1'
#
loop_
_entity.id
_entity.type
_entity.pdbx_description
1 polymer ?
#
loop_
_entity_poly.entity_id
_entity_poly.type
_entity_poly.pdbx_seq_one_letter_code
_entity_poly.pdbx_strand_id
1 'polypeptide(L)'
;MPAKKKPSTQPLTGTALIKEVCRRIRVARGYWDAHNNRACRGEREKAMALYETLSEVEREKVPQVLRVWLRYRSEKYFGDDRTPPGGGR
;
A
#
# COMPACT_ATOMS: atom_id res chain seq x y z
N MET A 1 -9.21 16.17 22.87
CA MET A 1 -10.11 15.24 22.15
C MET A 1 -9.78 15.31 20.65
N PRO A 2 -9.14 14.30 20.02
CA PRO A 2 -8.88 14.38 18.59
C PRO A 2 -10.20 14.24 17.81
N ALA A 3 -10.49 15.22 16.96
CA ALA A 3 -11.73 15.33 16.21
C ALA A 3 -11.96 14.08 15.32
N LYS A 4 -13.11 13.43 15.52
CA LYS A 4 -13.60 12.32 14.68
C LYS A 4 -13.79 12.83 13.25
N LYS A 5 -12.85 12.55 12.35
CA LYS A 5 -13.00 12.84 10.92
C LYS A 5 -14.04 11.88 10.33
N LYS A 6 -15.13 12.43 9.81
CA LYS A 6 -16.13 11.69 9.02
C LYS A 6 -15.44 11.13 7.76
N PRO A 7 -15.74 9.90 7.31
CA PRO A 7 -15.22 9.40 6.06
C PRO A 7 -15.82 10.23 4.93
N SER A 8 -15.04 11.13 4.34
CA SER A 8 -15.45 11.86 3.14
C SER A 8 -15.36 10.91 1.96
N THR A 9 -16.50 10.60 1.35
CA THR A 9 -16.63 9.78 0.12
C THR A 9 -16.03 10.44 -1.13
N GLN A 10 -15.44 11.63 -0.99
CA GLN A 10 -14.80 12.31 -2.12
C GLN A 10 -13.49 11.57 -2.50
N PRO A 11 -13.21 11.43 -3.81
CA PRO A 11 -11.95 10.88 -4.26
C PRO A 11 -10.79 11.74 -3.71
N LEU A 12 -9.80 11.08 -3.13
CA LEU A 12 -8.61 11.74 -2.61
C LEU A 12 -7.82 12.30 -3.78
N THR A 13 -7.41 13.57 -3.70
CA THR A 13 -6.63 14.23 -4.76
C THR A 13 -5.39 14.93 -4.19
N GLY A 14 -4.39 15.13 -5.04
CA GLY A 14 -3.18 15.88 -4.72
C GLY A 14 -2.46 15.39 -3.46
N THR A 15 -2.16 16.32 -2.54
CA THR A 15 -1.44 16.00 -1.29
C THR A 15 -2.18 15.01 -0.40
N ALA A 16 -3.53 14.98 -0.43
CA ALA A 16 -4.30 14.03 0.36
C ALA A 16 -4.11 12.60 -0.15
N LEU A 17 -4.10 12.42 -1.47
CA LEU A 17 -3.82 11.14 -2.11
C LEU A 17 -2.41 10.64 -1.81
N ILE A 18 -1.40 11.50 -1.94
CA ILE A 18 0.01 11.16 -1.60
C ILE A 18 0.14 10.71 -0.14
N LYS A 19 -0.51 11.42 0.79
CA LYS A 19 -0.49 11.08 2.22
C LYS A 19 -1.16 9.74 2.49
N GLU A 20 -2.27 9.45 1.83
CA GLU A 20 -2.96 8.17 1.97
C GLU A 20 -2.15 7.01 1.39
N VAL A 21 -1.54 7.19 0.21
CA VAL A 21 -0.60 6.22 -0.37
C VAL A 21 0.52 5.91 0.62
N CYS A 22 1.19 6.93 1.15
CA CYS A 22 2.25 6.74 2.13
C CYS A 22 1.75 6.00 3.40
N ARG A 23 0.55 6.34 3.87
CA ARG A 23 -0.07 5.69 5.04
C ARG A 23 -0.31 4.21 4.76
N ARG A 24 -0.91 3.87 3.62
CA ARG A 24 -1.20 2.49 3.21
C ARG A 24 0.06 1.65 3.08
N ILE A 25 1.13 2.20 2.49
CA ILE A 25 2.42 1.50 2.40
C ILE A 25 2.99 1.21 3.79
N ARG A 26 2.93 2.17 4.72
CA ARG A 26 3.40 1.95 6.11
C ARG A 26 2.57 0.90 6.84
N VAL A 27 1.25 0.89 6.66
CA VAL A 27 0.38 -0.13 7.24
C VAL A 27 0.71 -1.51 6.69
N ALA A 28 0.87 -1.65 5.37
CA ALA A 28 1.28 -2.90 4.75
C ALA A 28 2.63 -3.38 5.30
N ARG A 29 3.60 -2.47 5.44
CA ARG A 29 4.90 -2.78 6.05
C ARG A 29 4.78 -3.19 7.52
N GLY A 30 3.90 -2.56 8.30
CA GLY A 30 3.63 -2.99 9.67
C GLY A 30 3.08 -4.42 9.74
N TYR A 31 2.18 -4.80 8.83
CA TYR A 31 1.70 -6.18 8.74
C TYR A 31 2.78 -7.16 8.28
N TRP A 32 3.67 -6.72 7.39
CA TRP A 32 4.84 -7.49 6.99
C TRP A 32 5.77 -7.77 8.18
N ASP A 33 6.12 -6.74 8.95
CA ASP A 33 6.99 -6.86 10.12
C ASP A 33 6.33 -7.77 11.19
N ALA A 34 5.00 -7.74 11.29
CA ALA A 34 4.20 -8.63 12.13
C ALA A 34 3.98 -10.04 11.55
N HIS A 35 4.58 -10.38 10.41
CA HIS A 35 4.41 -11.65 9.69
C HIS A 35 2.96 -11.99 9.31
N ASN A 36 2.07 -10.99 9.29
CA ASN A 36 0.68 -11.15 8.87
C ASN A 36 0.56 -10.94 7.35
N ASN A 37 1.00 -11.96 6.60
CA ASN A 37 1.11 -11.91 5.14
C ASN A 37 -0.24 -11.70 4.43
N ARG A 38 -1.33 -12.21 5.01
CA ARG A 38 -2.68 -12.03 4.46
C ARG A 38 -3.10 -10.55 4.51
N ALA A 39 -2.97 -9.91 5.67
CA ALA A 39 -3.29 -8.49 5.81
C ALA A 39 -2.32 -7.60 5.03
N CYS A 40 -1.02 -7.94 5.03
CA CYS A 40 -0.01 -7.25 4.23
C CYS A 40 -0.37 -7.25 2.75
N ARG A 41 -0.81 -8.40 2.18
CA ARG A 41 -1.21 -8.50 0.77
C ARG A 41 -2.35 -7.52 0.45
N GLY A 42 -3.41 -7.55 1.26
CA GLY A 42 -4.60 -6.71 1.03
C GLY A 42 -4.31 -5.21 1.16
N GLU A 43 -3.52 -4.78 2.14
CA GLU A 43 -3.16 -3.36 2.26
C GLU A 43 -2.16 -2.91 1.20
N ARG A 44 -1.26 -3.80 0.76
CA ARG A 44 -0.34 -3.53 -0.34
C ARG A 44 -1.09 -3.36 -1.66
N GLU A 45 -2.07 -4.22 -1.96
CA GLU A 45 -2.88 -4.11 -3.18
C GLU A 45 -3.61 -2.76 -3.25
N LYS A 46 -4.22 -2.34 -2.14
CA LYS A 46 -4.82 -1.00 -2.02
C LYS A 46 -3.78 0.13 -2.19
N ALA A 47 -2.58 -0.04 -1.63
CA ALA A 47 -1.50 0.93 -1.79
C ALA A 47 -1.04 1.05 -3.25
N MET A 48 -0.91 -0.08 -3.96
CA MET A 48 -0.57 -0.12 -5.39
C MET A 48 -1.62 0.57 -6.23
N ALA A 49 -2.90 0.21 -6.05
CA ALA A 49 -4.01 0.81 -6.80
C ALA A 49 -4.03 2.34 -6.65
N LEU A 50 -3.83 2.86 -5.42
CA LEU A 50 -3.74 4.31 -5.21
C LEU A 50 -2.45 4.92 -5.79
N TYR A 51 -1.31 4.23 -5.68
CA TYR A 51 -0.04 4.71 -6.21
C TYR A 51 -0.05 4.83 -7.73
N GLU A 52 -0.71 3.90 -8.42
CA GLU A 52 -0.84 3.90 -9.88
C GLU A 52 -1.64 5.11 -10.39
N THR A 53 -2.59 5.61 -9.59
CA THR A 53 -3.35 6.83 -9.91
C THR A 53 -2.55 8.14 -9.75
N LEU A 54 -1.39 8.10 -9.07
CA LEU A 54 -0.53 9.27 -8.94
C LEU A 54 0.15 9.61 -10.27
N SER A 55 0.21 10.89 -10.59
CA SER A 55 1.07 11.42 -11.65
C SER A 55 2.55 11.26 -11.30
N GLU A 56 3.44 11.36 -12.29
CA GLU A 56 4.89 11.24 -12.09
C GLU A 56 5.43 12.22 -11.04
N VAL A 57 5.02 13.48 -11.12
CA VAL A 57 5.38 14.54 -10.16
C VAL A 57 4.89 14.24 -8.74
N GLU A 58 3.73 13.58 -8.59
CA GLU A 58 3.23 13.20 -7.28
C GLU A 58 3.93 11.95 -6.73
N ARG A 59 4.33 11.01 -7.59
CA ARG A 59 5.12 9.84 -7.20
C ARG A 59 6.49 10.24 -6.66
N GLU A 60 7.11 11.28 -7.20
CA GLU A 60 8.37 11.81 -6.68
C GLU A 60 8.26 12.30 -5.23
N LYS A 61 7.09 12.84 -4.85
CA LYS A 61 6.79 13.29 -3.49
C LYS A 61 6.59 12.12 -2.52
N VAL A 62 6.41 10.89 -3.00
CA VAL A 62 6.39 9.70 -2.14
C VAL A 62 7.84 9.35 -1.76
N PRO A 63 8.15 9.18 -0.45
CA PRO A 63 9.50 8.82 -0.01
C PRO A 63 10.03 7.59 -0.75
N GLN A 64 11.26 7.70 -1.27
CA GLN A 64 11.89 6.65 -2.10
C GLN A 64 11.88 5.28 -1.40
N VAL A 65 12.14 5.23 -0.10
CA VAL A 65 12.10 4.00 0.71
C VAL A 65 10.75 3.28 0.60
N LEU A 66 9.64 4.02 0.58
CA LEU A 66 8.30 3.46 0.44
C LEU A 66 8.05 2.97 -1.00
N ARG A 67 8.51 3.71 -2.01
CA ARG A 67 8.41 3.31 -3.43
C ARG A 67 9.18 2.02 -3.72
N VAL A 68 10.43 1.94 -3.24
CA VAL A 68 11.28 0.76 -3.40
C VAL A 68 10.66 -0.43 -2.68
N TRP A 69 10.19 -0.26 -1.44
CA TRP A 69 9.51 -1.34 -0.72
C TRP A 69 8.28 -1.83 -1.48
N LEU A 70 7.45 -0.91 -1.98
CA LEU A 70 6.21 -1.24 -2.69
C LEU A 70 6.45 -2.05 -3.97
N ARG A 71 7.47 -1.71 -4.80
CA ARG A 71 7.85 -2.51 -5.99
C ARG A 71 8.60 -3.79 -5.63
N TYR A 72 9.74 -3.65 -4.95
CA TYR A 72 10.70 -4.75 -4.78
C TYR A 72 10.16 -5.84 -3.86
N ARG A 73 9.45 -5.47 -2.79
CA ARG A 73 8.87 -6.47 -1.88
C ARG A 73 7.68 -7.17 -2.53
N SER A 74 7.01 -6.51 -3.49
CA SER A 74 5.87 -7.14 -4.13
C SER A 74 6.19 -8.22 -5.11
N GLU A 75 7.09 -7.95 -6.05
CA GLU A 75 7.51 -8.96 -7.03
C GLU A 75 8.09 -10.18 -6.32
N LYS A 76 8.92 -9.95 -5.30
CA LYS A 76 9.59 -11.04 -4.60
C LYS A 76 8.64 -11.92 -3.78
N TYR A 77 7.61 -11.39 -3.10
CA TYR A 77 6.82 -12.17 -2.12
C TYR A 77 5.34 -12.33 -2.46
N PHE A 78 4.83 -11.54 -3.39
CA PHE A 78 3.40 -11.46 -3.72
C PHE A 78 3.13 -11.52 -5.23
N GLY A 79 4.09 -11.94 -6.06
CA GLY A 79 3.86 -12.22 -7.47
C GLY A 79 2.98 -13.46 -7.69
N ASP A 80 2.27 -13.50 -8.82
CA ASP A 80 1.35 -14.59 -9.19
C ASP A 80 2.04 -15.95 -9.30
N ASP A 81 3.35 -15.97 -9.55
CA ASP A 81 4.17 -17.19 -9.61
C ASP A 81 4.33 -17.89 -8.25
N ARG A 82 3.81 -17.32 -7.15
CA ARG A 82 3.84 -17.96 -5.84
C ARG A 82 2.52 -18.65 -5.54
N THR A 83 2.55 -19.99 -5.63
CA THR A 83 1.51 -20.88 -5.13
C THR A 83 1.06 -20.46 -3.73
N PRO A 84 -0.23 -20.16 -3.51
CA PRO A 84 -0.74 -19.83 -2.20
C PRO A 84 -0.43 -20.99 -1.23
N PRO A 85 0.11 -20.74 -0.03
CA PRO A 85 0.21 -21.78 0.99
C PRO A 85 -1.22 -22.17 1.38
N GLY A 86 -1.67 -23.34 0.92
CA GLY A 86 -3.03 -23.86 1.14
C GLY A 86 -3.77 -24.35 -0.11
N GLY A 87 -3.15 -24.33 -1.29
CA GLY A 87 -3.78 -24.79 -2.55
C GLY A 87 -3.88 -26.31 -2.75
N GLY A 88 -3.39 -27.13 -1.81
CA GLY A 88 -3.53 -28.59 -1.87
C GLY A 88 -4.63 -29.06 -0.92
N ARG A 89 -5.82 -29.29 -1.46
CA ARG A 89 -6.73 -30.29 -0.90
C ARG A 89 -6.30 -31.66 -1.40
#